data_AF-A0A640XMX1-F1
#
_entry.id   AF-A0A640XMX1-F1
#
_cell.length_a   1.000
_cell.length_b   1.000
_cell.length_c   1.000
_cell.angle_alpha   90.00
_cell.angle_beta   90.00
_cell.angle_gamma   90.00
#
_symmetry.space_group_name_H-M   'P 1'
#
loop_
_entity.id
_entity.type
_entity.pdbx_description
1 polymer ?
#
loop_
_entity_poly.entity_id
_entity_poly.type
_entity_poly.pdbx_seq_one_letter_code
_entity_poly.pdbx_strand_id
1 'polypeptide(L)'
;MKVTNIIRIIVFVFLIAGIATAVTYRKQFDVTALESWLAGTGIMAPLLFIGIYAISTVLLMPGSVLTIAGGVLFGPVWGTFYNLTGATIGATMAFLIARYLASDLVSRKTGGWLRQLVEGVEAEGWRFVAFVRLVPLFPFNLLNYALGLTRIRLFHYVVTSYVCMLPGAIAYTYLGYAGRNAVAGGEGIIQKSLLGLGLFALVAFIPRLIKCLRKEPARMLNATELKQLLDKGEDVFLLDVRSAEEYAGDLGHIAGSINISIEDLSRRMDELKSYKKQFMVVVCRTDHRSTRAAELLTKAGFTDVFVLRGGMEQWNHVGLPMER
;
A
#
# COMPACT_ATOMS: atom_id res chain seq x y z
N MET A 1 -38.30 17.89 -6.40
CA MET A 1 -37.02 17.15 -6.40
C MET A 1 -35.92 18.11 -6.85
N LYS A 2 -34.84 18.34 -6.09
CA LYS A 2 -33.79 19.31 -6.49
C LYS A 2 -33.16 18.89 -7.83
N VAL A 3 -32.86 19.83 -8.73
CA VAL A 3 -32.25 19.57 -10.06
C VAL A 3 -31.00 18.69 -9.95
N THR A 4 -30.21 18.88 -8.89
CA THR A 4 -29.03 18.07 -8.56
C THR A 4 -29.36 16.58 -8.37
N ASN A 5 -30.53 16.24 -7.80
CA ASN A 5 -30.94 14.85 -7.60
C ASN A 5 -31.38 14.19 -8.92
N ILE A 6 -31.98 14.96 -9.84
CA ILE A 6 -32.35 14.46 -11.18
C ILE A 6 -31.08 14.13 -11.97
N ILE A 7 -30.09 15.04 -11.96
CA ILE A 7 -28.79 14.81 -12.62
C ILE A 7 -28.09 13.58 -12.05
N ARG A 8 -28.07 13.42 -10.71
CA ARG A 8 -27.51 12.23 -10.05
C ARG A 8 -28.18 10.93 -10.51
N ILE A 9 -29.51 10.91 -10.58
CA ILE A 9 -30.28 9.74 -11.03
C ILE A 9 -30.00 9.44 -12.50
N ILE A 10 -30.00 10.44 -13.37
CA ILE A 10 -29.71 10.26 -14.80
C ILE A 10 -28.32 9.67 -15.00
N VAL A 11 -27.29 10.25 -14.37
CA VAL A 11 -25.92 9.74 -14.48
C VAL A 11 -25.82 8.32 -13.92
N PHE A 12 -26.51 8.01 -12.83
CA PHE A 12 -26.52 6.66 -12.25
C PHE A 12 -27.20 5.64 -13.18
N VAL A 13 -28.33 5.98 -13.79
CA VAL A 13 -29.02 5.14 -14.78
C VAL A 13 -28.13 4.91 -16.00
N PHE A 14 -27.50 5.96 -16.53
CA PHE A 14 -26.54 5.84 -17.63
C PHE A 14 -25.34 4.97 -17.28
N LEU A 15 -24.81 5.10 -16.06
CA LEU A 15 -23.70 4.27 -15.58
C LEU A 15 -24.11 2.80 -15.50
N ILE A 16 -25.28 2.50 -14.92
CA ILE A 16 -25.80 1.12 -14.85
C ILE A 16 -26.03 0.55 -16.25
N ALA A 17 -26.67 1.31 -17.15
CA ALA A 17 -26.91 0.89 -18.52
C ALA A 17 -25.59 0.63 -19.27
N GLY A 18 -24.60 1.51 -19.09
CA GLY A 18 -23.25 1.34 -19.64
C GLY A 18 -22.55 0.10 -19.12
N ILE A 19 -22.58 -0.15 -17.80
CA ILE A 19 -22.00 -1.34 -17.18
C ILE A 19 -22.71 -2.60 -17.68
N ALA A 20 -24.05 -2.61 -17.70
CA ALA A 20 -24.83 -3.75 -18.19
C ALA A 20 -24.51 -4.07 -19.65
N THR A 21 -24.38 -3.05 -20.50
CA THR A 21 -23.99 -3.18 -21.90
C THR A 21 -22.56 -3.75 -22.01
N ALA A 22 -21.60 -3.16 -21.30
CA ALA A 22 -20.20 -3.62 -21.31
C ALA A 22 -20.05 -5.08 -20.84
N VAL A 23 -20.79 -5.49 -19.80
CA VAL A 23 -20.79 -6.87 -19.30
C VAL A 23 -21.37 -7.85 -20.32
N THR A 24 -22.45 -7.45 -21.01
CA THR A 24 -23.13 -8.27 -22.03
C THR A 24 -22.22 -8.48 -23.24
N TYR A 25 -21.54 -7.44 -23.71
CA TYR A 25 -20.68 -7.46 -24.88
C TYR A 25 -19.21 -7.79 -24.58
N ARG A 26 -18.87 -8.16 -23.34
CA ARG A 26 -17.48 -8.42 -22.91
C ARG A 26 -16.72 -9.42 -23.79
N LYS A 27 -17.42 -10.38 -24.43
CA LYS A 27 -16.82 -11.41 -25.28
C LYS A 27 -16.47 -10.92 -26.69
N GLN A 28 -17.00 -9.77 -27.11
CA GLN A 28 -16.74 -9.17 -28.43
C GLN A 28 -15.57 -8.17 -28.40
N PHE A 29 -15.04 -7.84 -27.22
CA PHE A 29 -13.85 -7.00 -27.09
C PHE A 29 -12.60 -7.81 -27.42
N ASP A 30 -12.34 -7.94 -28.71
CA ASP A 30 -11.09 -8.50 -29.24
C ASP A 30 -10.07 -7.37 -29.49
N VAL A 31 -8.82 -7.63 -29.11
CA VAL A 31 -7.69 -6.71 -29.34
C VAL A 31 -7.51 -6.47 -30.84
N THR A 32 -7.75 -7.48 -31.66
CA THR A 32 -7.64 -7.40 -33.12
C THR A 32 -8.73 -6.52 -33.73
N ALA A 33 -9.96 -6.56 -33.20
CA ALA A 33 -11.04 -5.67 -33.64
C ALA A 33 -10.72 -4.21 -33.29
N LEU A 34 -10.22 -3.96 -32.07
CA LEU A 34 -9.78 -2.64 -31.64
C LEU A 34 -8.62 -2.12 -32.51
N GLU A 35 -7.69 -2.99 -32.88
CA GLU A 35 -6.57 -2.67 -33.77
C GLU A 35 -7.05 -2.25 -35.16
N SER A 36 -7.96 -3.02 -35.77
CA SER A 36 -8.49 -2.69 -37.09
C SER A 36 -9.25 -1.35 -37.10
N TRP A 37 -10.00 -1.06 -36.04
CA TRP A 37 -10.74 0.19 -35.91
C TRP A 37 -9.81 1.39 -35.70
N LEU A 38 -8.78 1.25 -34.85
CA LEU A 38 -7.82 2.32 -34.58
C LEU A 38 -6.88 2.56 -35.77
N ALA A 39 -6.50 1.53 -36.51
CA ALA A 39 -5.66 1.66 -37.70
C ALA A 39 -6.28 2.59 -38.76
N GLY A 40 -7.62 2.60 -38.88
CA GLY A 40 -8.35 3.49 -39.78
C GLY A 40 -8.43 4.96 -39.35
N THR A 41 -8.03 5.29 -38.11
CA THR A 41 -8.17 6.65 -37.53
C THR A 41 -6.89 7.49 -37.55
N GLY A 42 -5.77 6.91 -38.01
CA GLY A 42 -4.51 7.63 -38.22
C GLY A 42 -4.00 8.35 -36.97
N ILE A 43 -3.70 9.65 -37.09
CA ILE A 43 -3.09 10.48 -36.02
C ILE A 43 -4.00 10.61 -34.79
N MET A 44 -5.31 10.40 -34.91
CA MET A 44 -6.25 10.49 -33.79
C MET A 44 -6.31 9.22 -32.91
N ALA A 45 -5.70 8.12 -33.36
CA ALA A 45 -5.75 6.84 -32.66
C ALA A 45 -5.33 6.91 -31.17
N PRO A 46 -4.27 7.65 -30.76
CA PRO A 46 -3.90 7.78 -29.36
C PRO A 46 -4.96 8.46 -28.49
N LEU A 47 -5.58 9.53 -29.00
CA LEU A 47 -6.61 10.28 -28.25
C LEU A 47 -7.87 9.45 -28.08
N LEU A 48 -8.29 8.75 -29.14
CA LEU A 48 -9.44 7.84 -29.08
C LEU A 48 -9.17 6.68 -28.13
N PHE A 49 -7.97 6.11 -28.16
CA PHE A 49 -7.57 5.05 -27.25
C PHE A 49 -7.60 5.50 -25.78
N ILE A 50 -7.06 6.68 -25.47
CA ILE A 50 -7.14 7.28 -24.12
C ILE A 50 -8.59 7.43 -23.67
N GLY A 51 -9.46 7.94 -24.56
CA GLY A 51 -10.89 8.11 -24.29
C GLY A 51 -11.60 6.78 -24.03
N ILE A 52 -11.37 5.78 -24.88
CA ILE A 52 -11.89 4.42 -24.72
C ILE A 52 -11.43 3.84 -23.38
N TYR A 53 -10.14 3.96 -23.05
CA TYR A 53 -9.60 3.48 -21.80
C TYR A 53 -10.28 4.13 -20.60
N ALA A 54 -10.40 5.46 -20.63
CA ALA A 54 -10.98 6.24 -19.55
C ALA A 54 -12.45 5.85 -19.31
N ILE A 55 -13.25 5.73 -20.38
CA ILE A 55 -14.64 5.27 -20.32
C ILE A 55 -14.72 3.83 -19.80
N SER A 56 -13.90 2.94 -20.34
CA SER A 56 -13.88 1.52 -19.96
C SER A 56 -13.57 1.33 -18.47
N THR A 57 -12.66 2.15 -17.93
CA THR A 57 -12.35 2.18 -16.49
C THR A 57 -13.56 2.55 -15.65
N VAL A 58 -14.33 3.56 -16.08
CA VAL A 58 -15.58 3.96 -15.41
C VAL A 58 -16.63 2.84 -15.49
N LEU A 59 -16.72 2.15 -16.62
CA LEU A 59 -17.62 1.02 -16.86
C LEU A 59 -17.17 -0.30 -16.21
N LEU A 60 -16.17 -0.26 -15.32
CA LEU A 60 -15.63 -1.42 -14.60
C LEU A 60 -15.05 -2.52 -15.52
N MET A 61 -14.64 -2.17 -16.74
CA MET A 61 -14.01 -3.12 -17.65
C MET A 61 -12.59 -3.48 -17.21
N PRO A 62 -12.10 -4.71 -17.46
CA PRO A 62 -10.74 -5.11 -17.09
C PRO A 62 -9.67 -4.26 -17.79
N GLY A 63 -9.01 -3.37 -17.04
CA GLY A 63 -7.95 -2.50 -17.57
C GLY A 63 -6.75 -3.26 -18.13
N SER A 64 -6.51 -4.50 -17.69
CA SER A 64 -5.42 -5.35 -18.20
C SER A 64 -5.53 -5.60 -19.71
N VAL A 65 -6.74 -5.82 -20.23
CA VAL A 65 -6.98 -6.06 -21.66
C VAL A 65 -6.56 -4.84 -22.48
N LEU A 66 -6.98 -3.66 -22.03
CA LEU A 66 -6.64 -2.40 -22.70
C LEU A 66 -5.16 -2.06 -22.55
N THR A 67 -4.55 -2.31 -21.39
CA THR A 67 -3.11 -2.07 -21.21
C THR A 67 -2.27 -2.95 -22.13
N ILE A 68 -2.62 -4.22 -22.29
CA ILE A 68 -1.98 -5.13 -23.25
C ILE A 68 -2.21 -4.62 -24.68
N ALA A 69 -3.45 -4.24 -25.04
CA ALA A 69 -3.76 -3.68 -26.35
C ALA A 69 -2.93 -2.42 -26.65
N GLY A 70 -2.76 -1.51 -25.70
CA GLY A 70 -1.93 -0.33 -25.86
C GLY A 70 -0.47 -0.67 -26.20
N GLY A 71 0.06 -1.76 -25.65
CA GLY A 71 1.40 -2.26 -25.98
C GLY A 71 1.50 -2.90 -27.36
N VAL A 72 0.47 -3.64 -27.76
CA VAL A 72 0.34 -4.19 -29.12
C VAL A 72 0.29 -3.07 -30.15
N LEU A 73 -0.47 -2.01 -29.89
CA LEU A 73 -0.79 -0.94 -30.84
C LEU A 73 0.29 0.14 -30.94
N PHE A 74 0.80 0.62 -29.81
CA PHE A 74 1.67 1.80 -29.73
C PHE A 74 3.09 1.47 -29.24
N GLY A 75 3.38 0.20 -29.01
CA GLY A 75 4.66 -0.25 -28.49
C GLY A 75 4.86 0.04 -27.00
N PRO A 76 6.05 -0.28 -26.44
CA PRO A 76 6.27 -0.28 -25.00
C PRO A 76 6.33 1.11 -24.39
N VAL A 77 6.89 2.12 -25.08
CA VAL A 77 7.06 3.48 -24.54
C VAL A 77 5.76 4.28 -24.65
N TRP A 78 5.28 4.49 -25.88
CA TRP A 78 4.07 5.28 -26.13
C TRP A 78 2.80 4.57 -25.64
N GLY A 79 2.73 3.24 -25.76
CA GLY A 79 1.66 2.46 -25.16
C GLY A 79 1.58 2.65 -23.66
N THR A 80 2.72 2.66 -22.94
CA THR A 80 2.74 2.90 -21.49
C THR A 80 2.21 4.29 -21.16
N PHE A 81 2.66 5.31 -21.90
CA PHE A 81 2.19 6.68 -21.70
C PHE A 81 0.67 6.80 -21.91
N TYR A 82 0.14 6.33 -23.06
CA TYR A 82 -1.29 6.39 -23.35
C TYR A 82 -2.14 5.56 -22.39
N ASN A 83 -1.67 4.35 -22.02
CA ASN A 83 -2.31 3.52 -21.00
C ASN A 83 -2.38 4.24 -19.66
N LEU A 84 -1.28 4.85 -19.22
CA LEU A 84 -1.21 5.51 -17.92
C LEU A 84 -2.09 6.76 -17.89
N THR A 85 -2.09 7.55 -18.95
CA THR A 85 -2.99 8.71 -19.10
C THR A 85 -4.45 8.28 -19.11
N GLY A 86 -4.83 7.30 -19.95
CA GLY A 86 -6.20 6.79 -20.03
C GLY A 86 -6.70 6.19 -18.70
N ALA A 87 -5.86 5.37 -18.06
CA ALA A 87 -6.17 4.76 -16.77
C ALA A 87 -6.31 5.82 -15.67
N THR A 88 -5.45 6.83 -15.64
CA THR A 88 -5.50 7.90 -14.63
C THR A 88 -6.73 8.79 -14.81
N ILE A 89 -7.08 9.15 -16.05
CA ILE A 89 -8.31 9.91 -16.34
C ILE A 89 -9.54 9.09 -15.94
N GLY A 90 -9.61 7.82 -16.36
CA GLY A 90 -10.70 6.92 -15.98
C GLY A 90 -10.84 6.73 -14.47
N ALA A 91 -9.72 6.48 -13.78
CA ALA A 91 -9.69 6.34 -12.33
C ALA A 91 -10.08 7.63 -11.61
N THR A 92 -9.75 8.80 -12.19
CA THR A 92 -10.16 10.11 -11.68
C THR A 92 -11.65 10.34 -11.86
N MET A 93 -12.22 9.99 -13.02
CA MET A 93 -13.66 10.07 -13.22
C MET A 93 -14.42 9.17 -12.25
N ALA A 94 -14.02 7.90 -12.11
CA ALA A 94 -14.63 6.97 -11.14
C ALA A 94 -14.56 7.51 -9.70
N PHE A 95 -13.42 8.07 -9.31
CA PHE A 95 -13.21 8.71 -8.02
C PHE A 95 -14.16 9.91 -7.80
N LEU A 96 -14.29 10.79 -8.79
CA LEU A 96 -15.17 11.98 -8.70
C LEU A 96 -16.65 11.58 -8.71
N ILE A 97 -17.02 10.56 -9.48
CA ILE A 97 -18.36 9.98 -9.47
C ILE A 97 -18.69 9.46 -8.07
N ALA A 98 -17.81 8.67 -7.46
CA ALA A 98 -18.03 8.20 -6.09
C ALA A 98 -18.18 9.36 -5.10
N ARG A 99 -17.28 10.35 -5.18
CA ARG A 99 -17.25 11.50 -4.27
C ARG A 99 -18.51 12.35 -4.30
N TYR A 100 -19.04 12.64 -5.49
CA TYR A 100 -20.13 13.60 -5.65
C TYR A 100 -21.51 12.98 -5.88
N LEU A 101 -21.58 11.75 -6.40
CA LEU A 101 -22.84 11.09 -6.73
C LEU A 101 -23.19 9.94 -5.77
N ALA A 102 -22.21 9.22 -5.21
CA ALA A 102 -22.48 7.96 -4.51
C ALA A 102 -22.20 7.97 -2.99
N SER A 103 -21.63 9.05 -2.44
CA SER A 103 -21.22 9.15 -1.04
C SER A 103 -22.33 8.79 -0.04
N ASP A 104 -23.56 9.28 -0.26
CA ASP A 104 -24.67 9.11 0.69
C ASP A 104 -25.31 7.71 0.67
N LEU A 105 -25.21 7.00 -0.46
CA LEU A 105 -25.85 5.70 -0.70
C LEU A 105 -24.95 4.52 -0.32
N VAL A 106 -23.65 4.63 -0.59
CA VAL A 106 -22.69 3.52 -0.41
C VAL A 106 -22.17 3.44 1.02
N SER A 107 -22.11 4.56 1.75
CA SER A 107 -21.68 4.62 3.15
C SER A 107 -22.60 3.87 4.12
N ARG A 108 -23.81 3.46 3.68
CA ARG A 108 -24.77 2.70 4.50
C ARG A 108 -24.67 1.18 4.34
N LYS A 109 -23.93 0.67 3.34
CA LYS A 109 -23.78 -0.77 3.04
C LYS A 109 -22.31 -1.22 3.01
N THR A 110 -21.48 -0.61 3.84
CA THR A 110 -20.02 -0.72 3.81
C THR A 110 -19.57 -2.09 4.32
N GLY A 111 -19.04 -2.95 3.43
CA GLY A 111 -18.37 -4.19 3.81
C GLY A 111 -17.02 -3.93 4.51
N GLY A 112 -16.48 -4.94 5.20
CA GLY A 112 -15.26 -4.81 6.01
C GLY A 112 -14.01 -4.32 5.24
N TRP A 113 -13.83 -4.76 3.99
CA TRP A 113 -12.69 -4.36 3.16
C TRP A 113 -12.71 -2.87 2.78
N LEU A 114 -13.90 -2.29 2.54
CA LEU A 114 -14.06 -0.88 2.19
C LEU A 114 -13.78 0.00 3.41
N ARG A 115 -14.18 -0.44 4.61
CA ARG A 115 -13.85 0.23 5.87
C ARG A 115 -12.34 0.29 6.11
N GLN A 116 -11.65 -0.84 5.94
CA GLN A 116 -10.18 -0.90 6.07
C GLN A 116 -9.46 0.03 5.08
N LEU A 117 -9.96 0.15 3.84
CA LEU A 117 -9.40 1.09 2.86
C LEU A 117 -9.59 2.54 3.29
N VAL A 118 -10.77 2.91 3.77
CA VAL A 118 -11.05 4.28 4.21
C VAL A 118 -10.18 4.63 5.43
N GLU A 119 -10.17 3.78 6.46
CA GLU A 119 -9.36 3.98 7.66
C GLU A 119 -7.86 4.06 7.32
N GLY A 120 -7.38 3.20 6.41
CA GLY A 120 -5.98 3.22 5.96
C GLY A 120 -5.60 4.52 5.23
N VAL A 121 -6.48 5.05 4.37
CA VAL A 121 -6.25 6.35 3.71
C VAL A 121 -6.37 7.51 4.69
N GLU A 122 -7.25 7.43 5.69
CA GLU A 122 -7.35 8.49 6.70
C GLU A 122 -6.13 8.55 7.62
N ALA A 123 -5.51 7.41 7.94
CA ALA A 123 -4.29 7.33 8.74
C ALA A 123 -3.03 7.80 7.97
N GLU A 124 -2.85 7.33 6.73
CA GLU A 124 -1.58 7.46 6.00
C GLU A 124 -1.68 8.32 4.73
N GLY A 125 -2.88 8.76 4.35
CA GLY A 125 -3.14 9.64 3.22
C GLY A 125 -2.65 9.09 1.88
N TRP A 126 -1.79 9.86 1.21
CA TRP A 126 -1.24 9.50 -0.09
C TRP A 126 -0.32 8.27 -0.03
N ARG A 127 0.30 7.97 1.13
CA ARG A 127 1.19 6.82 1.28
C ARG A 127 0.42 5.50 1.17
N PHE A 128 -0.80 5.47 1.73
CA PHE A 128 -1.68 4.32 1.57
C PHE A 128 -2.13 4.14 0.13
N VAL A 129 -2.48 5.24 -0.56
CA VAL A 129 -2.82 5.21 -1.99
C VAL A 129 -1.64 4.67 -2.82
N ALA A 130 -0.42 5.13 -2.54
CA ALA A 130 0.78 4.61 -3.20
C ALA A 130 0.92 3.09 -3.00
N PHE A 131 0.73 2.62 -1.76
CA PHE A 131 0.81 1.21 -1.42
C PHE A 131 -0.19 0.36 -2.19
N VAL A 132 -1.47 0.72 -2.20
CA VAL A 132 -2.52 -0.06 -2.89
C VAL A 132 -2.42 0.02 -4.42
N ARG A 133 -1.69 1.00 -4.98
CA ARG A 133 -1.40 1.10 -6.41
C ARG A 133 -0.20 0.24 -6.83
N LEU A 134 0.83 0.18 -5.98
CA LEU A 134 2.00 -0.67 -6.20
C LEU A 134 1.69 -2.15 -5.96
N VAL A 135 0.83 -2.43 -4.98
CA VAL A 135 0.44 -3.80 -4.60
C VAL A 135 -1.04 -3.99 -4.93
N PRO A 136 -1.39 -4.70 -6.01
CA PRO A 136 -2.77 -4.86 -6.46
C PRO A 136 -3.54 -5.87 -5.60
N LEU A 137 -3.70 -5.57 -4.30
CA LEU A 137 -4.48 -6.37 -3.35
C LEU A 137 -5.99 -6.27 -3.59
N PHE A 138 -6.42 -5.19 -4.25
CA PHE A 138 -7.82 -4.87 -4.49
C PHE A 138 -8.10 -4.76 -5.99
N PRO A 139 -9.33 -5.10 -6.43
CA PRO A 139 -9.73 -4.92 -7.82
C PRO A 139 -9.64 -3.44 -8.23
N PHE A 140 -8.83 -3.13 -9.26
CA PHE A 140 -8.51 -1.77 -9.69
C PHE A 140 -9.73 -0.87 -9.86
N ASN A 141 -10.77 -1.39 -10.51
CA ASN A 141 -11.98 -0.63 -10.81
C ASN A 141 -12.75 -0.25 -9.54
N LEU A 142 -12.95 -1.20 -8.62
CA LEU A 142 -13.63 -0.95 -7.34
C LEU A 142 -12.81 -0.03 -6.43
N LEU A 143 -11.48 -0.18 -6.44
CA LEU A 143 -10.56 0.66 -5.67
C LEU A 143 -10.71 2.14 -6.04
N ASN A 144 -10.90 2.47 -7.31
CA ASN A 144 -11.05 3.86 -7.76
C ASN A 144 -12.30 4.53 -7.14
N TYR A 145 -13.42 3.82 -7.10
CA TYR A 145 -14.66 4.30 -6.45
C TYR A 145 -14.50 4.36 -4.93
N ALA A 146 -13.89 3.34 -4.32
CA ALA A 146 -13.62 3.31 -2.88
C ALA A 146 -12.79 4.50 -2.40
N LEU A 147 -11.71 4.83 -3.12
CA LEU A 147 -10.85 5.97 -2.81
C LEU A 147 -11.59 7.31 -2.95
N GLY A 148 -12.60 7.40 -3.82
CA GLY A 148 -13.45 8.59 -3.98
C GLY A 148 -14.30 8.93 -2.74
N LEU A 149 -14.62 7.91 -1.93
CA LEU A 149 -15.34 8.07 -0.67
C LEU A 149 -14.46 8.59 0.48
N THR A 150 -13.13 8.61 0.30
CA THR A 150 -12.18 9.09 1.31
C THR A 150 -12.01 10.61 1.25
N ARG A 151 -11.40 11.18 2.29
CA ARG A 151 -11.08 12.62 2.39
C ARG A 151 -9.80 13.03 1.64
N ILE A 152 -9.17 12.14 0.88
CA ILE A 152 -7.90 12.48 0.20
C ILE A 152 -8.09 13.60 -0.84
N ARG A 153 -7.13 14.54 -0.90
CA ARG A 153 -7.14 15.60 -1.92
C ARG A 153 -6.93 14.99 -3.30
N LEU A 154 -7.70 15.49 -4.28
CA LEU A 154 -7.68 14.98 -5.66
C LEU A 154 -6.26 14.99 -6.27
N PHE A 155 -5.50 16.05 -6.04
CA PHE A 155 -4.13 16.17 -6.54
C PHE A 155 -3.23 15.02 -6.09
N HIS A 156 -3.22 14.71 -4.79
CA HIS A 156 -2.45 13.58 -4.25
C HIS A 156 -2.90 12.26 -4.87
N TYR A 157 -4.20 12.04 -5.00
CA TYR A 157 -4.72 10.83 -5.64
C TYR A 157 -4.24 10.68 -7.10
N VAL A 158 -4.32 11.74 -7.91
CA VAL A 158 -3.95 11.72 -9.33
C VAL A 158 -2.45 11.49 -9.50
N VAL A 159 -1.62 12.31 -8.84
CA VAL A 159 -0.15 12.22 -8.97
C VAL A 159 0.36 10.88 -8.46
N THR A 160 -0.10 10.46 -7.27
CA THR A 160 0.30 9.17 -6.70
C THR A 160 -0.15 8.02 -7.59
N SER A 161 -1.37 8.04 -8.13
CA SER A 161 -1.83 6.98 -9.04
C SER A 161 -1.00 6.93 -10.32
N TYR A 162 -0.71 8.08 -10.93
CA TYR A 162 0.11 8.14 -12.16
C TYR A 162 1.51 7.58 -11.92
N VAL A 163 2.19 7.99 -10.86
CA VAL A 163 3.56 7.53 -10.56
C VAL A 163 3.60 6.07 -10.13
N CYS A 164 2.73 5.67 -9.21
CA CYS A 164 2.76 4.33 -8.62
C CYS A 164 2.21 3.24 -9.55
N MET A 165 1.40 3.59 -10.54
CA MET A 165 0.94 2.63 -11.56
C MET A 165 1.96 2.40 -12.66
N LEU A 166 2.97 3.27 -12.81
CA LEU A 166 3.96 3.21 -13.88
C LEU A 166 4.67 1.84 -13.99
N PRO A 167 5.19 1.22 -12.92
CA PRO A 167 5.89 -0.06 -13.03
C PRO A 167 4.99 -1.18 -13.58
N GLY A 168 3.74 -1.24 -13.10
CA GLY A 168 2.75 -2.19 -13.58
C GLY A 168 2.34 -1.90 -15.03
N ALA A 169 2.14 -0.63 -15.38
CA ALA A 169 1.81 -0.21 -16.74
C ALA A 169 2.90 -0.62 -17.73
N ILE A 170 4.18 -0.42 -17.40
CA ILE A 170 5.30 -0.86 -18.22
C ILE A 170 5.26 -2.38 -18.41
N ALA A 171 5.06 -3.15 -17.34
CA ALA A 171 5.06 -4.61 -17.40
C ALA A 171 3.95 -5.16 -18.31
N TYR A 172 2.70 -4.72 -18.12
CA TYR A 172 1.57 -5.19 -18.94
C TYR A 172 1.63 -4.68 -20.39
N THR A 173 2.08 -3.45 -20.60
CA THR A 173 2.26 -2.89 -21.95
C THR A 173 3.37 -3.65 -22.70
N TYR A 174 4.50 -3.90 -22.03
CA TYR A 174 5.59 -4.65 -22.61
C TYR A 174 5.19 -6.09 -22.93
N LEU A 175 4.38 -6.73 -22.08
CA LEU A 175 3.82 -8.06 -22.34
C LEU A 175 2.99 -8.08 -23.63
N GLY A 176 2.16 -7.07 -23.89
CA GLY A 176 1.43 -6.94 -25.15
C GLY A 176 2.35 -6.78 -26.36
N TYR A 177 3.34 -5.90 -26.27
CA TYR A 177 4.34 -5.69 -27.32
C TYR A 177 5.15 -6.96 -27.61
N ALA A 178 5.63 -7.65 -26.57
CA ALA A 178 6.38 -8.89 -26.70
C ALA A 178 5.52 -10.01 -27.30
N GLY A 179 4.26 -10.13 -26.87
CA GLY A 179 3.31 -11.10 -27.42
C GLY A 179 3.06 -10.91 -28.91
N ARG A 180 2.84 -9.66 -29.37
CA ARG A 180 2.69 -9.35 -30.81
C ARG A 180 3.91 -9.78 -31.62
N ASN A 181 5.11 -9.48 -31.12
CA ASN A 181 6.36 -9.83 -31.80
C ASN A 181 6.63 -11.35 -31.81
N ALA A 182 6.19 -12.07 -30.79
CA ALA A 182 6.28 -13.53 -30.72
C ALA A 182 5.39 -14.20 -31.78
N VAL A 183 4.16 -13.70 -31.95
CA VAL A 183 3.25 -14.19 -33.00
C VAL A 183 3.74 -13.82 -34.40
N ALA A 184 4.38 -12.66 -34.57
CA ALA A 184 4.93 -12.20 -35.84
C ALA A 184 6.28 -12.83 -36.24
N GLY A 185 6.86 -13.72 -35.42
CA GLY A 185 8.11 -14.41 -35.74
C GLY A 185 9.38 -13.55 -35.74
N GLY A 186 9.39 -12.41 -35.03
CA GLY A 186 10.53 -11.49 -35.02
C GLY A 186 11.81 -12.05 -34.36
N GLU A 187 12.98 -11.48 -34.66
CA GLU A 187 14.22 -11.86 -33.96
C GLU A 187 14.20 -11.47 -32.47
N GLY A 188 14.80 -12.31 -31.62
CA GLY A 188 14.93 -12.08 -30.18
C GLY A 188 13.69 -12.41 -29.35
N ILE A 189 12.78 -13.26 -29.84
CA ILE A 189 11.54 -13.68 -29.13
C ILE A 189 11.84 -14.22 -27.74
N ILE A 190 12.84 -15.11 -27.62
CA ILE A 190 13.20 -15.72 -26.34
C ILE A 190 13.66 -14.65 -25.35
N GLN A 191 14.52 -13.72 -25.80
CA GLN A 191 15.03 -12.64 -24.95
C GLN A 191 13.93 -11.66 -24.52
N LYS A 192 13.07 -11.23 -25.44
CA LYS A 192 11.94 -10.32 -25.14
C LYS A 192 10.89 -10.97 -24.24
N SER A 193 10.62 -12.26 -24.44
CA SER A 193 9.68 -13.03 -23.60
C SER A 193 10.23 -13.25 -22.19
N LEU A 194 11.52 -13.58 -22.07
CA LEU A 194 12.21 -13.72 -20.77
C LEU A 194 12.30 -12.39 -20.02
N LEU A 195 12.56 -11.28 -20.72
CA LEU A 195 12.53 -9.94 -20.13
C LEU A 195 11.13 -9.56 -19.62
N GLY A 196 10.07 -9.90 -20.38
CA GLY A 196 8.68 -9.69 -19.95
C GLY A 196 8.30 -10.51 -18.71
N LEU A 197 8.68 -11.79 -18.68
CA LEU A 197 8.53 -12.66 -17.51
C LEU A 197 9.32 -12.16 -16.30
N GLY A 198 10.55 -11.70 -16.51
CA GLY A 198 11.41 -11.13 -15.48
C GLY A 198 10.80 -9.85 -14.88
N LEU A 199 10.26 -8.96 -15.72
CA LEU A 199 9.59 -7.73 -15.27
C LEU A 199 8.30 -8.03 -14.51
N PHE A 200 7.51 -9.01 -14.97
CA PHE A 200 6.28 -9.44 -14.30
C PHE A 200 6.58 -10.08 -12.94
N ALA A 201 7.60 -10.94 -12.87
CA ALA A 201 8.10 -11.50 -11.63
C ALA A 201 8.60 -10.39 -10.70
N LEU A 202 9.36 -9.41 -11.22
CA LEU A 202 9.83 -8.27 -10.43
C LEU A 202 8.64 -7.51 -9.81
N VAL A 203 7.61 -7.16 -10.58
CA VAL A 203 6.41 -6.47 -10.08
C VAL A 203 5.63 -7.32 -9.08
N ALA A 204 5.50 -8.63 -9.31
CA ALA A 204 4.78 -9.54 -8.42
C ALA A 204 5.52 -9.81 -7.11
N PHE A 205 6.86 -9.89 -7.15
CA PHE A 205 7.70 -10.22 -6.00
C PHE A 205 8.28 -9.00 -5.28
N ILE A 206 8.34 -7.81 -5.90
CA ILE A 206 8.81 -6.56 -5.26
C ILE A 206 8.08 -6.30 -3.94
N PRO A 207 6.74 -6.38 -3.83
CA PRO A 207 6.07 -6.12 -2.57
C PRO A 207 6.43 -7.12 -1.47
N ARG A 208 6.62 -8.40 -1.83
CA ARG A 208 7.07 -9.45 -0.91
C ARG A 208 8.52 -9.26 -0.50
N LEU A 209 9.38 -8.88 -1.45
CA LEU A 209 10.79 -8.56 -1.22
C LEU A 209 10.92 -7.34 -0.31
N ILE A 210 10.17 -6.26 -0.60
CA ILE A 210 10.08 -5.08 0.26
C ILE A 210 9.59 -5.49 1.64
N LYS A 211 8.54 -6.30 1.78
CA LYS A 211 8.09 -6.77 3.11
C LYS A 211 9.16 -7.59 3.84
N CYS A 212 9.93 -8.40 3.12
CA CYS A 212 11.02 -9.20 3.69
C CYS A 212 12.21 -8.33 4.12
N LEU A 213 12.45 -7.23 3.41
CA LEU A 213 13.55 -6.29 3.66
C LEU A 213 13.16 -5.14 4.61
N ARG A 214 11.86 -4.83 4.73
CA ARG A 214 11.33 -3.74 5.55
C ARG A 214 11.21 -4.22 6.99
N LYS A 215 12.16 -3.79 7.81
CA LYS A 215 12.05 -3.87 9.27
C LYS A 215 10.89 -2.98 9.69
N GLU A 216 9.86 -3.56 10.32
CA GLU A 216 8.84 -2.77 11.03
C GLU A 216 9.58 -1.95 12.10
N PRO A 217 9.46 -0.61 12.09
CA PRO A 217 10.11 0.20 13.13
C PRO A 217 9.54 -0.23 14.49
N ALA A 218 10.42 -0.48 15.46
CA ALA A 218 9.99 -0.84 16.82
C ALA A 218 9.01 0.21 17.35
N ARG A 219 7.95 -0.22 18.02
CA ARG A 219 7.00 0.69 18.68
C ARG A 219 7.75 1.42 19.78
N MET A 220 7.64 2.74 19.83
CA MET A 220 8.42 3.59 20.74
C MET A 220 7.50 4.25 21.75
N LEU A 221 7.97 4.37 22.99
CA LEU A 221 7.29 5.05 24.10
C LEU A 221 8.21 6.14 24.67
N ASN A 222 7.67 7.30 25.01
CA ASN A 222 8.47 8.40 25.58
C ASN A 222 8.68 8.20 27.10
N ALA A 223 9.77 8.75 27.64
CA ALA A 223 10.11 8.62 29.07
C ALA A 223 8.99 9.11 30.02
N THR A 224 8.39 10.26 29.71
CA THR A 224 7.30 10.83 30.52
C THR A 224 6.03 9.98 30.46
N GLU A 225 5.72 9.40 29.30
CA GLU A 225 4.56 8.50 29.14
C GLU A 225 4.77 7.21 29.93
N LEU A 226 5.97 6.62 29.85
CA LEU A 226 6.32 5.44 30.65
C LEU A 226 6.19 5.73 32.15
N LYS A 227 6.72 6.88 32.62
CA LYS A 227 6.59 7.27 34.03
C LYS A 227 5.13 7.38 34.46
N GLN A 228 4.26 7.96 33.64
CA GLN A 228 2.83 8.06 33.94
C GLN A 228 2.15 6.69 34.05
N LEU A 229 2.56 5.71 33.25
CA LEU A 229 2.04 4.34 33.35
C LEU A 229 2.48 3.68 34.67
N LEU A 230 3.77 3.83 35.01
CA LEU A 230 4.32 3.30 36.26
C LEU A 230 3.66 3.94 37.50
N ASP A 231 3.42 5.26 37.47
CA ASP A 231 2.76 5.98 38.58
C ASP A 231 1.30 5.60 38.77
N LYS A 232 0.63 5.15 37.71
CA LYS A 232 -0.73 4.60 37.77
C LYS A 232 -0.77 3.17 38.29
N GLY A 233 0.38 2.52 38.46
CA GLY A 233 0.46 1.11 38.85
C GLY A 233 0.04 0.16 37.73
N GLU A 234 0.18 0.58 36.46
CA GLU A 234 -0.04 -0.32 35.33
C GLU A 234 1.00 -1.45 35.33
N ASP A 235 0.57 -2.65 34.93
CA ASP A 235 1.40 -3.87 34.95
C ASP A 235 2.39 -3.90 33.76
N VAL A 236 3.42 -3.05 33.84
CA VAL A 236 4.46 -2.90 32.81
C VAL A 236 5.65 -3.79 33.12
N PHE A 237 6.00 -4.67 32.19
CA PHE A 237 7.23 -5.45 32.28
C PHE A 237 8.42 -4.66 31.72
N LEU A 238 9.37 -4.30 32.57
CA LEU A 238 10.56 -3.54 32.19
C LEU A 238 11.75 -4.47 31.95
N LEU A 239 12.30 -4.46 30.74
CA LEU A 239 13.48 -5.25 30.37
C LEU A 239 14.64 -4.32 30.01
N ASP A 240 15.70 -4.33 30.80
CA ASP A 240 16.93 -3.61 30.49
C ASP A 240 17.93 -4.52 29.78
N VAL A 241 18.29 -4.16 28.54
CA VAL A 241 19.18 -4.95 27.68
C VAL A 241 20.62 -4.42 27.61
N ARG A 242 21.01 -3.57 28.56
CA ARG A 242 22.42 -3.19 28.78
C ARG A 242 23.18 -4.32 29.48
N SER A 243 24.51 -4.19 29.53
CA SER A 243 25.32 -5.09 30.34
C SER A 243 25.03 -4.89 31.84
N ALA A 244 25.39 -5.87 32.67
CA ALA A 244 25.19 -5.78 34.12
C ALA A 244 25.97 -4.61 34.74
N GLU A 245 27.15 -4.30 34.20
CA GLU A 245 27.98 -3.17 34.65
C GLU A 245 27.33 -1.82 34.33
N GLU A 246 26.70 -1.68 33.16
CA GLU A 246 25.96 -0.46 32.82
C GLU A 246 24.66 -0.33 33.62
N TYR A 247 24.03 -1.45 33.96
CA TYR A 247 22.80 -1.51 34.76
C TYR A 247 23.02 -1.03 36.20
N ALA A 248 24.14 -1.43 36.80
CA ALA A 248 24.58 -0.99 38.14
C ALA A 248 25.45 0.29 38.10
N GLY A 249 25.67 0.86 36.92
CA GLY A 249 26.56 2.00 36.71
C GLY A 249 25.94 3.35 37.06
N ASP A 250 26.64 4.42 36.68
CA ASP A 250 26.26 5.80 37.05
C ASP A 250 24.89 6.24 36.54
N LEU A 251 24.48 5.71 35.38
CA LEU A 251 23.16 5.98 34.79
C LEU A 251 22.02 5.32 35.56
N GLY A 252 22.31 4.42 36.50
CA GLY A 252 21.31 3.63 37.21
C GLY A 252 20.42 2.83 36.27
N HIS A 253 19.27 2.41 36.78
CA HIS A 253 18.23 1.69 36.05
C HIS A 253 16.83 2.09 36.55
N ILE A 254 15.80 1.74 35.79
CA ILE A 254 14.40 1.98 36.20
C ILE A 254 14.02 0.94 37.25
N ALA A 255 13.42 1.39 38.35
CA ALA A 255 12.97 0.53 39.44
C ALA A 255 12.10 -0.63 38.94
N GLY A 256 12.36 -1.84 39.43
CA GLY A 256 11.64 -3.05 39.04
C GLY A 256 11.95 -3.59 37.64
N SER A 257 12.92 -3.02 36.93
CA SER A 257 13.40 -3.59 35.67
C SER A 257 14.21 -4.87 35.88
N ILE A 258 14.14 -5.77 34.90
CA ILE A 258 14.94 -7.00 34.87
C ILE A 258 16.08 -6.82 33.87
N ASN A 259 17.32 -7.08 34.28
CA ASN A 259 18.47 -7.00 33.40
C ASN A 259 18.75 -8.33 32.69
N ILE A 260 18.64 -8.32 31.37
CA ILE A 260 19.12 -9.39 30.48
C ILE A 260 19.79 -8.71 29.31
N SER A 261 21.13 -8.75 29.26
CA SER A 261 21.92 -8.17 28.17
C SER A 261 21.42 -8.61 26.80
N ILE A 262 21.56 -7.76 25.79
CA ILE A 262 21.15 -8.12 24.42
C ILE A 262 21.91 -9.35 23.90
N GLU A 263 23.15 -9.54 24.35
CA GLU A 263 24.00 -10.68 24.03
C GLU A 263 23.43 -12.00 24.59
N ASP A 264 22.89 -11.95 25.81
CA ASP A 264 22.31 -13.12 26.48
C ASP A 264 20.83 -13.34 26.18
N LEU A 265 20.13 -12.33 25.66
CA LEU A 265 18.69 -12.34 25.44
C LEU A 265 18.21 -13.55 24.63
N SER A 266 18.98 -13.96 23.61
CA SER A 266 18.62 -15.12 22.78
C SER A 266 18.73 -16.44 23.53
N ARG A 267 19.67 -16.56 24.48
CA ARG A 267 19.89 -17.76 25.29
C ARG A 267 18.92 -17.84 26.47
N ARG A 268 18.57 -16.68 27.04
CA ARG A 268 17.70 -16.54 28.22
C ARG A 268 16.24 -16.23 27.86
N MET A 269 15.87 -16.36 26.59
CA MET A 269 14.50 -16.09 26.09
C MET A 269 13.42 -16.92 26.81
N ASP A 270 13.79 -18.10 27.29
CA ASP A 270 12.90 -19.01 28.00
C ASP A 270 12.39 -18.45 29.34
N GLU A 271 13.18 -17.61 29.99
CA GLU A 271 12.80 -16.89 31.23
C GLU A 271 11.68 -15.87 30.97
N LEU A 272 11.55 -15.40 29.74
CA LEU A 272 10.60 -14.36 29.36
C LEU A 272 9.28 -14.93 28.82
N LYS A 273 9.14 -16.25 28.68
CA LYS A 273 7.97 -16.89 28.02
C LYS A 273 6.62 -16.54 28.67
N SER A 274 6.58 -16.37 29.99
CA SER A 274 5.38 -15.97 30.73
C SER A 274 4.88 -14.57 30.37
N TYR A 275 5.77 -13.69 29.90
CA TYR A 275 5.50 -12.28 29.62
C TYR A 275 5.11 -11.99 28.17
N LYS A 276 4.91 -13.02 27.31
CA LYS A 276 4.64 -12.85 25.87
C LYS A 276 3.45 -11.93 25.51
N LYS A 277 2.47 -11.85 26.40
CA LYS A 277 1.24 -11.06 26.22
C LYS A 277 1.20 -9.81 27.11
N GLN A 278 2.19 -9.61 27.97
CA GLN A 278 2.24 -8.46 28.86
C GLN A 278 2.79 -7.25 28.11
N PHE A 279 2.37 -6.06 28.54
CA PHE A 279 2.89 -4.80 28.05
C PHE A 279 4.37 -4.66 28.47
N MET A 280 5.28 -4.81 27.52
CA MET A 280 6.72 -4.89 27.75
C MET A 280 7.41 -3.64 27.21
N VAL A 281 8.28 -3.05 28.02
CA VAL A 281 9.11 -1.92 27.61
C VAL A 281 10.59 -2.28 27.74
N VAL A 282 11.29 -2.21 26.62
CA VAL A 282 12.72 -2.56 26.50
C VAL A 282 13.56 -1.30 26.55
N VAL A 283 14.55 -1.30 27.44
CA VAL A 283 15.37 -0.15 27.77
C VAL A 283 16.84 -0.45 27.44
N CYS A 284 17.54 0.56 26.92
CA CYS A 284 18.99 0.54 26.83
C CYS A 284 19.54 1.94 27.13
N ARG A 285 20.81 2.19 26.82
CA ARG A 285 21.42 3.52 27.04
C ARG A 285 20.77 4.64 26.21
N THR A 286 20.64 4.45 24.89
CA THR A 286 20.00 5.41 23.97
C THR A 286 18.71 4.86 23.38
N ASP A 287 18.76 3.90 22.45
CA ASP A 287 17.59 3.13 21.96
C ASP A 287 18.00 2.15 20.85
N HIS A 288 19.25 2.20 20.40
CA HIS A 288 19.80 1.31 19.38
C HIS A 288 19.76 -0.17 19.78
N ARG A 289 20.20 -0.51 20.99
CA ARG A 289 20.20 -1.91 21.48
C ARG A 289 18.78 -2.40 21.79
N SER A 290 17.98 -1.59 22.47
CA SER A 290 16.58 -1.94 22.77
C SER A 290 15.73 -2.11 21.52
N THR A 291 15.97 -1.33 20.45
CA THR A 291 15.32 -1.56 19.15
C THR A 291 15.64 -2.95 18.60
N ARG A 292 16.90 -3.37 18.66
CA ARG A 292 17.31 -4.70 18.20
C ARG A 292 16.77 -5.82 19.08
N ALA A 293 16.72 -5.62 20.39
CA ALA A 293 16.12 -6.56 21.33
C ALA A 293 14.61 -6.71 21.10
N ALA A 294 13.89 -5.61 20.85
CA ALA A 294 12.46 -5.63 20.52
C ALA A 294 12.16 -6.42 19.24
N GLU A 295 13.02 -6.35 18.22
CA GLU A 295 12.92 -7.20 17.02
C GLU A 295 13.05 -8.69 17.37
N LEU A 296 13.98 -9.06 18.25
CA LEU A 296 14.18 -10.46 18.68
C LEU A 296 12.98 -10.99 19.46
N LEU A 297 12.45 -10.19 20.39
CA LEU A 297 11.26 -10.51 21.17
C LEU A 297 10.03 -10.65 20.27
N THR A 298 9.81 -9.71 19.35
CA THR A 298 8.67 -9.78 18.41
C THR A 298 8.75 -11.07 17.57
N LYS A 299 9.94 -11.45 17.09
CA LYS A 299 10.15 -12.72 16.37
C LYS A 299 9.93 -13.96 17.23
N ALA A 300 10.19 -13.88 18.54
CA ALA A 300 9.92 -14.96 19.49
C ALA A 300 8.43 -15.04 19.92
N GLY A 301 7.58 -14.17 19.38
CA GLY A 301 6.12 -14.18 19.59
C GLY A 301 5.64 -13.30 20.74
N PHE A 302 6.44 -12.31 21.17
CA PHE A 302 5.98 -11.27 22.08
C PHE A 302 5.17 -10.24 21.29
N THR A 303 3.99 -9.90 21.80
CA THR A 303 2.97 -9.18 21.02
C THR A 303 2.89 -7.69 21.33
N ASP A 304 3.32 -7.28 22.52
CA ASP A 304 3.17 -5.90 23.00
C ASP A 304 4.49 -5.34 23.54
N VAL A 305 5.47 -5.21 22.62
CA VAL A 305 6.83 -4.78 22.93
C VAL A 305 7.05 -3.34 22.45
N PHE A 306 7.45 -2.48 23.39
CA PHE A 306 7.81 -1.09 23.15
C PHE A 306 9.28 -0.85 23.49
N VAL A 307 9.87 0.15 22.87
CA VAL A 307 11.22 0.64 23.14
C VAL A 307 11.12 2.00 23.82
N LEU A 308 11.85 2.18 24.93
CA LEU A 308 11.98 3.50 25.54
C LEU A 308 12.80 4.41 24.62
N ARG A 309 12.16 5.42 24.04
CA ARG A 309 12.80 6.39 23.14
C ARG A 309 13.86 7.19 23.90
N GLY A 310 15.09 7.22 23.39
CA GLY A 310 16.20 7.91 24.03
C GLY A 310 16.74 7.26 25.32
N GLY A 311 16.10 6.17 25.79
CA GLY A 311 16.72 5.23 26.73
C GLY A 311 16.98 5.84 28.09
N MET A 312 17.97 5.30 28.80
CA MET A 312 18.37 5.82 30.12
C MET A 312 19.00 7.21 30.05
N GLU A 313 19.65 7.58 28.94
CA GLU A 313 20.16 8.95 28.78
C GLU A 313 19.01 9.96 28.79
N GLN A 314 17.95 9.70 28.03
CA GLN A 314 16.77 10.56 28.03
C GLN A 314 16.02 10.52 29.37
N TRP A 315 15.87 9.33 29.98
CA TRP A 315 15.25 9.16 31.29
C TRP A 315 15.93 10.03 32.35
N ASN A 316 17.27 10.03 32.39
CA ASN A 316 18.03 10.84 33.33
C ASN A 316 18.03 12.32 32.95
N HIS A 317 18.09 12.64 31.65
CA HIS A 317 18.01 14.03 31.17
C HIS A 317 16.71 14.72 31.60
N VAL A 318 15.58 14.00 31.60
CA VAL A 318 14.30 14.53 32.09
C VAL A 318 14.13 14.44 33.61
N GLY A 319 15.14 13.98 34.35
CA GLY A 319 15.17 13.98 35.81
C GLY A 319 14.23 12.97 36.48
N LEU A 320 13.97 11.83 35.82
CA LEU A 320 13.10 10.78 36.36
C LEU A 320 13.84 9.89 37.37
N PRO A 321 13.13 9.28 38.35
CA PRO A 321 13.76 8.47 39.39
C PRO A 321 14.41 7.20 38.83
N MET A 322 15.53 6.81 39.43
CA MET A 322 16.32 5.62 39.06
C MET A 322 16.84 4.93 40.33
N GLU A 323 17.15 3.64 40.20
CA GLU A 323 17.80 2.81 41.21
C GLU A 323 19.24 2.47 40.80
N ARG A 324 20.05 2.00 41.75
CA ARG A 324 21.44 1.57 41.56
C ARG A 324 21.68 0.26 42.28
#